data_AF-A0A349SX78-F1
#
_entry.id   AF-A0A349SX78-F1
#
_cell.length_a   1.000
_cell.length_b   1.000
_cell.length_c   1.000
_cell.angle_alpha   90.00
_cell.angle_beta   90.00
_cell.angle_gamma   90.00
#
_symmetry.space_group_name_H-M   'P 1'
#
loop_
_entity.id
_entity.type
_entity.pdbx_description
1 polymer ?
#
loop_
_entity_poly.entity_id
_entity_poly.type
_entity_poly.pdbx_seq_one_letter_code
_entity_poly.pdbx_strand_id
1 'polypeptide(L)' 'MNNLQPPHHGGRLQAAARQFKIPVNDWLDLSTGINP' A
#
# COMPACT_ATOMS: atom_id res chain seq x y z
N MET A 1 17.35 -3.61 -24.71
CA MET A 1 17.12 -2.83 -23.48
C MET A 1 15.79 -3.28 -22.90
N ASN A 2 15.79 -4.21 -21.93
CA ASN A 2 14.55 -4.72 -21.35
C ASN A 2 14.11 -3.80 -20.21
N ASN A 3 13.03 -3.06 -20.45
CA ASN A 3 12.45 -2.11 -19.51
C ASN A 3 11.51 -2.83 -18.52
N LEU A 4 12.05 -3.75 -17.72
CA LEU A 4 11.26 -4.49 -16.74
C LEU A 4 11.02 -3.62 -15.52
N GLN A 5 9.85 -2.99 -15.45
CA GLN A 5 9.37 -2.39 -14.21
C GLN A 5 9.03 -3.51 -13.22
N PRO A 6 9.39 -3.36 -11.93
CA PRO A 6 9.01 -4.34 -10.91
C PRO A 6 7.48 -4.42 -10.78
N PRO A 7 6.94 -5.58 -10.37
CA PRO A 7 5.52 -5.73 -10.14
C PRO A 7 5.05 -4.79 -9.03
N HIS A 8 3.79 -4.34 -9.13
CA HIS A 8 3.18 -3.56 -8.07
C HIS A 8 2.92 -4.46 -6.85
N HIS A 9 3.46 -4.10 -5.69
CA HIS A 9 3.24 -4.80 -4.41
C HIS A 9 2.16 -4.13 -3.55
N GLY A 10 1.67 -4.81 -2.50
CA GLY A 10 0.85 -4.20 -1.44
C GLY A 10 1.68 -3.32 -0.48
N GLY A 11 1.13 -2.99 0.68
CA GLY A 11 1.84 -2.27 1.76
C GLY A 11 1.92 -0.75 1.58
N ARG A 12 1.11 -0.17 0.69
CA ARG A 12 1.13 1.27 0.37
C ARG A 12 0.19 2.10 1.27
N LEU A 13 0.12 1.77 2.56
CA LEU A 13 -0.82 2.40 3.51
C LEU A 13 -0.64 3.93 3.59
N GLN A 14 0.61 4.41 3.57
CA GLN A 14 0.93 5.85 3.57
C GLN A 14 0.38 6.58 2.34
N ALA A 15 0.36 5.95 1.16
CA ALA A 15 -0.18 6.55 -0.05
C ALA A 15 -1.71 6.65 0.04
N ALA A 16 -2.38 5.60 0.53
CA ALA A 16 -3.82 5.60 0.75
C ALA A 16 -4.24 6.65 1.80
N ALA A 17 -3.53 6.73 2.93
CA ALA A 17 -3.80 7.71 3.98
C ALA A 17 -3.79 9.16 3.44
N ARG A 18 -2.82 9.49 2.57
CA ARG A 18 -2.76 10.80 1.90
C ARG A 18 -3.90 11.01 0.92
N GLN A 19 -4.22 10.01 0.10
CA GLN A 19 -5.26 10.10 -0.93
C GLN A 19 -6.65 10.32 -0.32
N PHE A 20 -6.97 9.58 0.73
CA PHE A 20 -8.30 9.60 1.34
C PHE A 20 -8.40 10.49 2.57
N LYS A 21 -7.29 11.08 3.04
CA LYS A 21 -7.22 11.95 4.22
C LYS A 21 -7.70 11.26 5.50
N ILE A 22 -7.42 9.97 5.63
CA ILE A 22 -7.69 9.16 6.84
C ILE A 22 -6.35 8.91 7.54
N PRO A 23 -6.22 9.19 8.85
CA PRO A 23 -5.00 8.92 9.60
C PRO A 23 -4.50 7.48 9.42
N VAL A 24 -3.18 7.27 9.30
CA VAL A 24 -2.60 5.94 9.03
C VAL A 24 -3.04 4.89 10.05
N ASN A 25 -3.20 5.28 11.32
CA ASN A 25 -3.58 4.38 12.42
C ASN A 25 -5.06 3.94 12.36
N ASP A 26 -5.87 4.58 11.52
CA ASP A 26 -7.29 4.25 11.36
C ASP A 26 -7.52 3.25 10.21
N TRP A 27 -6.45 2.67 9.65
CA TRP A 27 -6.52 1.71 8.55
C TRP A 27 -6.21 0.28 8.97
N LEU A 28 -6.86 -0.66 8.29
CA LEU A 28 -6.53 -2.07 8.26
C LEU A 28 -5.89 -2.41 6.90
N ASP A 29 -4.61 -2.79 6.87
CA ASP A 29 -3.92 -3.12 5.61
C ASP A 29 -4.07 -4.60 5.24
N LEU A 30 -5.03 -4.90 4.36
CA LEU A 30 -5.26 -6.24 3.81
C LEU A 30 -4.47 -6.50 2.51
N SER A 31 -3.62 -5.57 2.07
CA SER A 31 -2.94 -5.66 0.77
C SER A 31 -1.64 -6.50 0.80
N THR A 32 -1.17 -6.88 1.99
CA THR A 32 0.09 -7.62 2.19
C THR A 32 -0.10 -9.10 2.51
N GLY A 33 -1.32 -9.52 2.85
CA GLY A 33 -1.60 -10.88 3.35
C GLY A 33 -1.01 -11.19 4.73
N ILE A 34 -0.49 -10.18 5.44
CA ILE A 34 -0.04 -10.30 6.83
C ILE A 34 -1.27 -10.26 7.74
N ASN A 35 -1.34 -11.17 8.72
CA ASN A 35 -2.40 -11.12 9.73
C ASN A 35 -2.18 -9.89 10.65
N PRO A 36 -3.17 -8.98 10.76
CA PRO A 36 -3.05 -7.72 11.49
C PRO A 36 -2.94 -7.89 13.01
#